data_AF-A0A497MI76-F1
#
_entry.id   AF-A0A497MI76-F1
#
_cell.length_a   1.000
_cell.length_b   1.000
_cell.length_c   1.000
_cell.angle_alpha   90.00
_cell.angle_beta   90.00
_cell.angle_gamma   90.00
#
_symmetry.space_group_name_H-M   'P 1'
#
loop_
_entity.id
_entity.type
_entity.pdbx_description
1 polymer ?
#
loop_
_entity_poly.entity_id
_entity_poly.type
_entity_poly.pdbx_seq_one_letter_code
_entity_poly.pdbx_strand_id
1 'polypeptide(L)'
;YEFKMSKSKPETAIFIHDTEEEVEKKVLKAYCPPRMIENNPVLEICRLILFPEPGFRLKIERPLKYGGDLEIRNYAELEDLYFKGQLHPLDLKNAVAKALNERLKPVRDYFKTVSEARELYDRMMSLTVTR
;
A
#
# COMPACT_ATOMS: atom_id res chain seq x y z
N TYR A 1 2.38 -3.06 -22.49
CA TYR A 1 1.49 -2.05 -21.89
C TYR A 1 0.31 -2.75 -21.23
N GLU A 2 0.52 -3.38 -20.07
CA GLU A 2 -0.56 -3.94 -19.22
C GLU A 2 -0.10 -3.91 -17.74
N PHE A 3 0.02 -2.71 -17.16
CA PHE A 3 0.33 -2.51 -15.73
C PHE A 3 -0.70 -1.62 -15.02
N LYS A 4 -1.89 -1.48 -15.60
CA LYS A 4 -2.96 -0.64 -15.06
C LYS A 4 -3.81 -1.44 -14.07
N MET A 5 -4.02 -0.90 -12.87
CA MET A 5 -4.99 -1.44 -11.91
C MET A 5 -6.35 -1.58 -12.61
N SER A 6 -6.92 -2.77 -12.58
CA SER A 6 -8.21 -3.06 -13.23
C SER A 6 -9.18 -3.65 -12.22
N LYS A 7 -10.42 -3.13 -12.23
CA LYS A 7 -11.51 -3.66 -11.41
C LYS A 7 -11.84 -5.12 -11.76
N SER A 8 -11.52 -5.55 -12.99
CA SER A 8 -11.71 -6.93 -13.46
C SER A 8 -10.79 -7.94 -12.75
N LYS A 9 -9.67 -7.47 -12.15
CA LYS A 9 -8.74 -8.29 -11.38
C LYS A 9 -8.63 -7.70 -9.97
N PRO A 10 -9.59 -8.01 -9.07
CA PRO A 10 -9.68 -7.38 -7.75
C PRO A 10 -8.41 -7.59 -6.89
N GLU A 11 -7.64 -8.64 -7.17
CA GLU A 11 -6.36 -8.92 -6.52
C GLU A 11 -5.19 -8.04 -6.98
N THR A 12 -5.36 -7.27 -8.08
CA THR A 12 -4.36 -6.32 -8.60
C THR A 12 -4.64 -4.87 -8.23
N ALA A 13 -5.75 -4.60 -7.54
CA ALA A 13 -6.19 -3.26 -7.18
C ALA A 13 -6.46 -3.17 -5.68
N ILE A 14 -5.90 -2.15 -5.03
CA ILE A 14 -6.20 -1.81 -3.64
C ILE A 14 -7.42 -0.89 -3.65
N PHE A 15 -8.52 -1.34 -3.05
CA PHE A 15 -9.74 -0.56 -2.94
C PHE A 15 -9.77 0.21 -1.62
N ILE A 16 -10.45 1.35 -1.62
CA ILE A 16 -10.58 2.22 -0.43
C ILE A 16 -11.34 1.56 0.73
N HIS A 17 -12.11 0.52 0.44
CA HIS A 17 -12.92 -0.24 1.40
C HIS A 17 -12.35 -1.63 1.70
N ASP A 18 -11.19 -1.98 1.13
CA ASP A 18 -10.51 -3.22 1.50
C ASP A 18 -10.23 -3.22 3.00
N THR A 19 -10.34 -4.37 3.64
CA THR A 19 -9.94 -4.59 5.04
C THR A 19 -8.42 -4.50 5.20
N GLU A 20 -7.95 -4.39 6.45
CA GLU A 20 -6.50 -4.32 6.75
C GLU A 20 -5.73 -5.52 6.17
N GLU A 21 -6.28 -6.71 6.37
CA GLU A 21 -5.71 -7.97 5.89
C GLU A 21 -5.70 -8.05 4.35
N GLU A 22 -6.72 -7.53 3.68
CA GLU A 22 -6.78 -7.52 2.21
C GLU A 22 -5.72 -6.60 1.60
N VAL A 23 -5.53 -5.41 2.18
CA VAL A 23 -4.47 -4.49 1.75
C VAL A 23 -3.10 -5.12 1.94
N GLU A 24 -2.84 -5.72 3.10
CA GLU A 24 -1.57 -6.42 3.37
C GLU A 24 -1.34 -7.54 2.36
N LYS A 25 -2.33 -8.40 2.13
CA LYS A 25 -2.24 -9.51 1.18
C LYS A 25 -1.98 -9.03 -0.24
N LYS A 26 -2.63 -7.95 -0.68
CA LYS A 26 -2.45 -7.38 -2.03
C LYS A 26 -1.07 -6.75 -2.18
N VAL A 27 -0.61 -5.95 -1.21
CA VAL A 27 0.73 -5.34 -1.23
C VAL A 27 1.82 -6.41 -1.17
N LEU A 28 1.65 -7.44 -0.33
CA LEU A 28 2.58 -8.57 -0.25
C LEU A 28 2.71 -9.33 -1.57
N LYS A 29 1.61 -9.52 -2.29
CA LYS A 29 1.59 -10.14 -3.62
C LYS A 29 2.07 -9.23 -4.76
N ALA A 30 2.12 -7.92 -4.54
CA ALA A 30 2.49 -6.96 -5.58
C ALA A 30 3.89 -7.23 -6.12
N TYR A 31 4.10 -6.93 -7.40
CA TYR A 31 5.41 -7.03 -8.03
C TYR A 31 6.39 -6.04 -7.36
N CYS A 32 7.52 -6.54 -6.86
CA CYS A 32 8.53 -5.71 -6.19
C CYS A 32 9.90 -6.40 -6.29
N PRO A 33 10.49 -6.46 -7.49
CA PRO A 33 11.81 -7.06 -7.71
C PRO A 33 12.90 -6.28 -6.93
N PRO A 34 13.91 -6.96 -6.35
CA PRO A 34 14.97 -6.31 -5.60
C PRO A 34 15.80 -5.38 -6.50
N ARG A 35 16.16 -4.20 -5.98
CA ARG A 35 16.99 -3.17 -6.66
C ARG A 35 16.44 -2.59 -7.97
N MET A 36 15.23 -2.97 -8.36
CA MET A 36 14.58 -2.48 -9.58
C MET A 36 13.51 -1.44 -9.22
N ILE A 37 13.74 -0.23 -9.72
CA ILE A 37 12.89 0.94 -9.52
C ILE A 37 11.82 1.03 -10.60
N GLU A 38 12.20 0.74 -11.85
CA GLU A 38 11.30 0.82 -13.00
C GLU A 38 10.20 -0.24 -12.92
N ASN A 39 8.97 0.18 -13.20
CA ASN A 39 7.77 -0.68 -13.19
C ASN A 39 7.53 -1.40 -11.84
N ASN A 40 7.94 -0.78 -10.73
CA ASN A 40 7.70 -1.31 -9.39
C ASN A 40 6.46 -0.65 -8.75
N PRO A 41 5.28 -1.32 -8.74
CA PRO A 41 4.05 -0.74 -8.22
C PRO A 41 4.13 -0.36 -6.74
N VAL A 42 4.97 -1.03 -5.94
CA VAL A 42 5.14 -0.70 -4.51
C VAL A 42 5.84 0.65 -4.36
N LEU A 43 6.86 0.92 -5.18
CA LEU A 43 7.55 2.22 -5.20
C LEU A 43 6.66 3.32 -5.78
N GLU A 44 5.84 3.01 -6.79
CA GLU A 44 4.86 3.96 -7.32
C GLU A 44 3.83 4.37 -6.27
N ILE A 45 3.32 3.43 -5.48
CA ILE A 45 2.44 3.72 -4.34
C ILE A 45 3.13 4.69 -3.36
N CYS A 46 4.38 4.42 -3.00
CA CYS A 46 5.15 5.33 -2.15
C CYS A 46 5.21 6.74 -2.74
N ARG A 47 5.59 6.83 -4.03
CA ARG A 47 5.79 8.11 -4.72
C ARG A 47 4.51 8.93 -4.87
N LEU A 48 3.40 8.28 -5.20
CA LEU A 48 2.16 8.93 -5.63
C LEU A 48 1.10 9.05 -4.52
N ILE A 49 1.19 8.21 -3.48
CA ILE A 49 0.17 8.15 -2.42
C ILE A 49 0.74 8.56 -1.07
N LEU A 50 1.88 7.99 -0.68
CA LEU A 50 2.42 8.18 0.68
C LEU A 50 3.26 9.46 0.81
N PHE A 51 4.30 9.64 -0.01
CA PHE A 51 5.21 10.79 0.07
C PHE A 51 4.64 12.15 -0.35
N PRO A 52 3.53 12.27 -1.11
CA PRO A 52 2.89 13.56 -1.32
C PRO A 52 2.27 14.16 -0.06
N GLU A 53 2.08 13.37 1.00
CA GLU A 53 1.57 13.88 2.26
C GLU A 53 2.64 14.69 3.01
N PRO A 54 2.36 15.97 3.36
CA PRO A 54 3.32 16.81 4.04
C PRO A 54 3.75 16.23 5.39
N GLY A 55 5.06 16.06 5.59
CA GLY A 55 5.61 15.55 6.84
C GLY A 55 5.52 14.03 7.01
N PHE A 56 5.03 13.30 6.00
CA PHE A 56 5.03 11.84 6.01
C PHE A 56 6.45 11.27 6.11
N ARG A 57 6.62 10.24 6.93
CA ARG A 57 7.86 9.47 7.05
C ARG A 57 7.55 7.99 7.03
N LEU A 58 8.22 7.26 6.16
CA LEU A 58 8.05 5.81 6.08
C LEU A 58 8.93 5.15 7.12
N LYS A 59 8.30 4.55 8.13
CA LYS A 59 8.98 3.77 9.17
C LYS A 59 9.08 2.32 8.72
N ILE A 60 10.30 1.79 8.69
CA ILE A 60 10.61 0.41 8.33
C ILE A 60 11.21 -0.25 9.56
N GLU A 61 10.39 -1.08 10.22
CA GLU A 61 10.78 -1.84 11.41
C GLU A 61 11.45 -3.13 10.95
N ARG A 62 12.73 -3.31 11.26
CA ARG A 62 13.48 -4.52 10.88
C ARG A 62 14.49 -4.90 11.96
N PRO A 63 14.72 -6.21 12.19
CA PRO A 63 15.70 -6.66 13.17
C PRO A 63 17.09 -6.03 12.98
N LEU A 64 17.82 -5.78 14.07
CA LEU A 64 19.19 -5.22 14.06
C LEU A 64 20.13 -5.98 13.11
N LYS A 65 19.98 -7.31 13.02
CA LYS A 65 20.74 -8.17 12.09
C LYS A 65 20.56 -7.83 10.59
N TYR A 66 19.53 -7.07 10.24
CA TYR A 66 19.21 -6.65 8.87
C TYR A 66 19.34 -5.14 8.66
N GLY A 67 20.02 -4.44 9.58
CA GLY A 67 20.31 -3.00 9.47
C GLY A 67 19.45 -2.11 10.36
N GLY A 68 18.63 -2.69 11.25
CA GLY A 68 17.85 -1.96 12.27
C GLY A 68 16.75 -1.06 11.71
N ASP A 69 15.94 -0.51 12.60
CA ASP A 69 14.83 0.37 12.23
C ASP A 69 15.31 1.57 11.42
N LEU A 70 14.57 1.88 10.36
CA LEU A 70 14.91 2.92 9.40
C LEU A 70 13.70 3.85 9.23
N GLU A 71 13.94 5.16 9.22
CA GLU A 71 12.92 6.16 8.92
C GLU A 71 13.30 6.93 7.66
N ILE A 72 12.52 6.78 6.59
CA ILE A 72 12.75 7.41 5.29
C ILE A 72 11.89 8.66 5.19
N ARG A 73 12.52 9.79 4.88
CA ARG A 73 11.91 11.13 4.94
C ARG A 73 11.34 11.60 3.61
N ASN A 74 11.84 11.08 2.50
CA ASN A 74 11.39 11.45 1.17
C ASN A 74 11.56 10.29 0.19
N TYR A 75 10.90 10.40 -0.95
CA TYR A 75 10.93 9.35 -1.97
C TYR A 75 12.33 9.14 -2.58
N ALA A 76 13.14 10.19 -2.74
CA ALA A 76 14.49 10.06 -3.30
C ALA A 76 15.42 9.22 -2.41
N GLU A 77 15.31 9.38 -1.09
CA GLU A 77 16.01 8.55 -0.11
C GLU A 77 15.56 7.08 -0.20
N LEU A 78 14.25 6.82 -0.35
CA LEU A 78 13.74 5.46 -0.53
C LEU A 78 14.29 4.82 -1.82
N GLU A 79 14.26 5.56 -2.92
CA GLU A 79 14.72 5.09 -4.22
C GLU A 79 16.20 4.71 -4.19
N ASP A 80 17.04 5.55 -3.59
CA ASP A 80 18.48 5.31 -3.44
C ASP A 80 18.78 4.08 -2.56
N LEU A 81 18.12 3.95 -1.41
CA LEU A 81 18.30 2.81 -0.50
C LEU A 81 17.86 1.50 -1.13
N TYR A 82 16.76 1.52 -1.88
CA TYR A 82 16.24 0.34 -2.58
C TYR A 82 17.14 -0.05 -3.75
N PHE A 83 17.58 0.91 -4.56
CA PHE A 83 18.50 0.69 -5.68
C PHE A 83 19.84 0.13 -5.22
N LYS A 84 20.41 0.66 -4.14
CA LYS A 84 21.64 0.14 -3.50
C LYS A 84 21.46 -1.24 -2.86
N GLY A 85 20.22 -1.73 -2.75
CA GLY A 85 19.90 -3.01 -2.13
C GLY A 85 20.10 -3.02 -0.61
N GLN A 86 20.07 -1.84 0.02
CA GLN A 86 20.12 -1.69 1.48
C GLN A 86 18.74 -1.90 2.12
N LEU A 87 17.68 -1.87 1.30
CA LEU A 87 16.31 -2.17 1.70
C LEU A 87 15.82 -3.42 0.96
N HIS A 88 15.33 -4.40 1.72
CA HIS A 88 14.78 -5.63 1.16
C HIS A 88 13.33 -5.42 0.70
N PRO A 89 12.88 -6.06 -0.41
CA PRO A 89 11.50 -5.93 -0.89
C PRO A 89 10.43 -6.27 0.14
N LEU A 90 10.67 -7.29 0.98
CA LEU A 90 9.72 -7.69 2.02
C LEU A 90 9.52 -6.59 3.07
N ASP A 91 10.62 -5.97 3.52
CA ASP A 91 10.59 -4.89 4.52
C ASP A 91 9.84 -3.68 3.96
N LEU A 92 10.11 -3.33 2.70
CA LEU A 92 9.40 -2.26 1.99
C LEU A 92 7.90 -2.55 1.90
N LYS A 93 7.52 -3.75 1.45
CA LYS A 93 6.11 -4.14 1.32
C LYS A 93 5.36 -4.06 2.65
N ASN A 94 5.96 -4.56 3.71
CA ASN A 94 5.37 -4.52 5.06
C ASN A 94 5.15 -3.08 5.54
N ALA A 95 6.18 -2.23 5.39
CA ALA A 95 6.08 -0.82 5.76
C ALA A 95 5.02 -0.08 4.94
N VAL A 96 4.94 -0.33 3.64
CA VAL A 96 3.94 0.26 2.74
C VAL A 96 2.54 -0.20 3.07
N ALA A 97 2.33 -1.48 3.36
CA ALA A 97 1.04 -2.01 3.74
C ALA A 97 0.52 -1.37 5.04
N LYS A 98 1.39 -1.26 6.05
CA LYS A 98 1.08 -0.58 7.32
C LYS A 98 0.73 0.89 7.09
N ALA A 99 1.54 1.62 6.32
CA ALA A 99 1.29 3.03 6.00
C ALA A 99 -0.01 3.24 5.21
N LEU A 100 -0.32 2.36 4.25
CA LEU A 100 -1.59 2.39 3.52
C LEU A 100 -2.79 2.10 4.44
N ASN A 101 -2.66 1.15 5.35
CA ASN A 101 -3.72 0.84 6.32
C ASN A 101 -4.04 2.02 7.23
N GLU A 102 -3.03 2.73 7.72
CA GLU A 102 -3.21 3.99 8.47
C GLU A 102 -3.94 5.04 7.63
N ARG A 103 -3.59 5.15 6.34
CA ARG A 103 -4.21 6.11 5.42
C ARG A 103 -5.68 5.79 5.13
N LEU A 104 -6.03 4.51 5.04
CA LEU A 104 -7.38 4.02 4.75
C LEU A 104 -8.26 3.92 6.00
N LYS A 105 -7.67 3.88 7.19
CA LYS A 105 -8.38 3.82 8.47
C LYS A 105 -9.54 4.84 8.60
N PRO A 106 -9.36 6.15 8.37
CA PRO A 106 -10.47 7.11 8.51
C PRO A 106 -11.63 6.83 7.55
N VAL A 107 -11.33 6.31 6.35
CA VAL A 107 -12.35 5.93 5.36
C VAL A 107 -13.13 4.71 5.83
N ARG A 108 -12.43 3.68 6.36
CA ARG A 108 -13.08 2.49 6.94
C ARG A 108 -13.94 2.84 8.14
N ASP A 109 -13.46 3.73 9.01
CA ASP A 109 -14.20 4.18 10.18
C ASP A 109 -15.46 4.96 9.78
N TYR A 110 -15.39 5.77 8.72
CA TYR A 110 -16.57 6.47 8.16
C TYR A 110 -17.65 5.49 7.69
N PHE A 111 -17.30 4.45 6.91
CA PHE A 111 -18.26 3.43 6.46
C PHE A 111 -18.86 2.59 7.60
N LYS A 112 -18.17 2.48 8.75
CA LYS A 112 -18.68 1.76 9.93
C LYS A 112 -19.62 2.60 10.78
N THR A 113 -19.34 3.90 10.90
CA THR A 113 -20.00 4.80 11.85
C THR A 113 -21.21 5.52 11.27
N VAL A 114 -21.21 5.81 9.97
CA VAL A 114 -22.30 6.52 9.30
C VAL A 114 -23.27 5.52 8.67
N SER A 115 -24.50 5.45 9.19
CA SER A 115 -25.53 4.50 8.76
C SER A 115 -25.83 4.58 7.26
N GLU A 116 -25.96 5.78 6.70
CA GLU A 116 -26.20 5.99 5.26
C GLU A 116 -25.03 5.49 4.40
N ALA A 117 -23.78 5.70 4.86
CA ALA A 117 -22.59 5.23 4.15
C ALA A 117 -22.49 3.70 4.20
N ARG A 118 -22.88 3.09 5.32
CA ARG A 118 -22.95 1.64 5.49
C ARG A 118 -24.01 1.01 4.58
N GLU A 119 -25.20 1.58 4.52
CA GLU A 119 -26.27 1.11 3.64
C GLU A 119 -25.87 1.22 2.15
N LEU A 120 -25.21 2.33 1.78
CA LEU A 120 -24.67 2.50 0.44
C LEU A 120 -23.58 1.47 0.13
N TYR A 121 -22.71 1.17 1.10
CA TYR A 121 -21.66 0.16 0.98
C TYR A 121 -22.24 -1.24 0.78
N ASP A 122 -23.19 -1.64 1.62
CA ASP A 122 -23.85 -2.95 1.52
C ASP A 122 -24.59 -3.11 0.17
N ARG A 123 -25.25 -2.03 -0.28
CA ARG A 123 -25.87 -1.99 -1.61
C ARG A 123 -24.82 -2.11 -2.71
N MET A 124 -23.71 -1.40 -2.63
CA MET A 124 -22.62 -1.50 -3.61
C MET A 124 -22.07 -2.92 -3.69
N MET A 125 -21.79 -3.54 -2.54
CA MET A 125 -21.26 -4.91 -2.47
C MET A 125 -22.21 -5.93 -3.12
N SER A 126 -23.53 -5.77 -2.90
CA SER A 126 -24.55 -6.63 -3.53
C SER A 126 -24.55 -6.57 -5.06
N LEU A 127 -24.18 -5.44 -5.66
CA LEU A 127 -24.18 -5.24 -7.12
C LEU A 127 -22.93 -5.80 -7.80
N THR A 128 -21.80 -5.82 -7.09
CA THR A 128 -20.52 -6.35 -7.58
C THR A 128 -20.48 -7.89 -7.65
N VAL A 129 -21.43 -8.59 -7.03
CA VAL A 129 -21.60 -10.05 -7.19
C VAL A 129 -22.31 -10.33 -8.53
N THR A 130 -21.68 -9.95 -9.64
CA THR A 130 -22.07 -10.47 -10.96
C THR A 130 -20.97 -11.44 -11.40
N ARG A 131 -21.39 -12.70 -11.53
CA ARG A 131 -20.61 -13.92 -11.81
C ARG A 131 -19.78 -13.82 -13.09
#